data_AF-A0A7D6VA45-F1
#
_entry.id   AF-A0A7D6VA45-F1
#
_cell.length_a   1.000
_cell.length_b   1.000
_cell.length_c   1.000
_cell.angle_alpha   90.00
_cell.angle_beta   90.00
_cell.angle_gamma   90.00
#
_symmetry.space_group_name_H-M   'P 1'
#
loop_
_entity.id
_entity.type
_entity.pdbx_description
1 polymer ?
#
loop_
_entity_poly.entity_id
_entity_poly.type
_entity_poly.pdbx_seq_one_letter_code
_entity_poly.pdbx_strand_id
1 'polypeptide(L)'
;MFSTVLLAVFLLAGGTARADGMAAGADLMVAQSLGERELTVIVRRAQPVPGPLRVEIVSHRGSPAGRLTLTAAPTDRIGESSSATVDLTEQPGIHPATLRVDGSGPWELTVSDGQRTGRIPFLVAAPLVMPWERAAYGGFFAAGVLLVVSLGTALVSKRGRVTLLPVGAMVAAVAVGVTGSILSASAPLPRAAGSLIDPTSGNIDDPYPERDLPLTTNYSRPPVNWTLRAQANEVTLSLTDAATGRPVDDLLVNDDALLHLMVVGPDGGFWHRHPVRTAPGEYRVLLPLTASGDYAFAAEIARRGGGTQLLRAGLPITAVPVTAAPPTGTGELTTTTLLAGKPGTLTAHFGGTADLQPWLGMIGHLIAVGPLPADTPTGAAAATAPIWVHAHAMPPPPAPGSQPPDESVAVYGPDVAFTHTFPLPGRYLVWAQAERGYAVLTVPATVEVTAEGTP
;
A
#
# COMPACT_ATOMS: atom_id res chain seq x y z
N MET A 1 -34.79 -18.39 27.72
CA MET A 1 -34.54 -18.53 26.26
C MET A 1 -34.03 -17.26 25.58
N PHE A 2 -34.24 -16.06 26.14
CA PHE A 2 -33.66 -14.82 25.58
C PHE A 2 -32.16 -14.59 25.86
N SER A 3 -31.58 -15.23 26.88
CA SER A 3 -30.16 -15.06 27.23
C SER A 3 -29.19 -15.86 26.36
N THR A 4 -29.65 -16.93 25.71
CA THR A 4 -28.81 -17.79 24.86
C THR A 4 -28.67 -17.27 23.43
N VAL A 5 -29.59 -16.40 22.97
CA VAL A 5 -29.52 -15.78 21.63
C VAL A 5 -28.51 -14.62 21.60
N LEU A 6 -28.32 -13.90 22.71
CA LEU A 6 -27.35 -12.80 22.78
C LEU A 6 -25.89 -13.28 22.75
N LEU A 7 -25.61 -14.49 23.26
CA LEU A 7 -24.27 -15.09 23.26
C LEU A 7 -23.89 -15.66 21.88
N ALA A 8 -24.89 -16.05 21.07
CA ALA A 8 -24.66 -16.58 19.72
C ALA A 8 -24.31 -15.48 18.69
N VAL A 9 -24.74 -14.23 18.92
CA VAL A 9 -24.44 -13.10 18.01
C VAL A 9 -22.99 -12.62 18.15
N PHE A 10 -22.35 -12.80 19.31
CA PHE A 10 -20.92 -12.46 19.49
C PHE A 10 -19.94 -13.49 18.92
N LEU A 11 -20.39 -14.73 18.67
CA LEU A 11 -19.54 -15.81 18.13
C LEU A 11 -19.52 -15.89 16.60
N LEU A 12 -20.33 -15.09 15.90
CA LEU A 12 -20.39 -15.01 14.44
C LEU A 12 -19.69 -13.78 13.85
N ALA A 13 -18.99 -12.99 14.66
CA ALA A 13 -18.06 -11.98 14.19
C ALA A 13 -16.78 -12.68 13.67
N GLY A 14 -16.92 -13.47 12.61
CA GLY A 14 -15.79 -13.88 11.81
C GLY A 14 -15.06 -12.61 11.37
N GLY A 15 -13.76 -12.54 11.69
CA GLY A 15 -12.91 -11.46 11.20
C GLY A 15 -13.07 -11.38 9.70
N THR A 16 -13.48 -10.21 9.20
CA THR A 16 -13.39 -9.95 7.78
C THR A 16 -11.92 -10.02 7.42
N ALA A 17 -11.53 -11.04 6.67
CA ALA A 17 -10.24 -11.02 5.99
C ALA A 17 -10.25 -9.77 5.12
N ARG A 18 -9.42 -8.78 5.46
CA ARG A 18 -9.21 -7.62 4.61
C ARG A 18 -8.41 -8.12 3.40
N ALA A 19 -9.11 -8.27 2.28
CA ALA A 19 -8.45 -8.38 0.98
C ALA A 19 -7.72 -7.07 0.68
N ASP A 20 -6.60 -7.19 -0.01
CA ASP A 20 -5.66 -6.14 -0.39
C ASP A 20 -6.36 -4.83 -0.76
N GLY A 21 -6.13 -3.79 0.05
CA GLY A 21 -6.73 -2.48 -0.11
C GLY A 21 -6.58 -1.63 1.14
N MET A 22 -6.09 -0.41 0.95
CA MET A 22 -6.04 0.57 2.03
C MET A 22 -7.43 0.78 2.65
N ALA A 23 -7.50 0.78 3.98
CA ALA A 23 -8.68 1.26 4.68
C ALA A 23 -8.95 2.73 4.30
N ALA A 24 -10.19 3.06 3.92
CA ALA A 24 -10.56 4.42 3.58
C ALA A 24 -10.16 5.38 4.72
N GLY A 25 -9.26 6.32 4.42
CA GLY A 25 -8.73 7.29 5.39
C GLY A 25 -7.46 6.88 6.14
N ALA A 26 -6.81 5.75 5.88
CA ALA A 26 -5.45 5.54 6.38
C ALA A 26 -4.46 6.49 5.68
N ASP A 27 -3.32 6.77 6.32
CA ASP A 27 -2.20 7.41 5.64
C ASP A 27 -1.70 6.47 4.54
N LEU A 28 -1.33 7.04 3.39
CA LEU A 28 -0.71 6.28 2.30
C LEU A 28 0.81 6.43 2.41
N MET A 29 1.53 5.32 2.47
CA MET A 29 3.00 5.30 2.46
C MET A 29 3.44 4.63 1.16
N VAL A 30 4.36 5.28 0.41
CA VAL A 30 4.88 4.75 -0.85
C VAL A 30 6.37 4.95 -0.95
N ALA A 31 7.13 3.86 -0.91
CA ALA A 31 8.55 3.86 -1.18
C ALA A 31 8.84 4.06 -2.68
N GLN A 32 9.90 4.83 -2.96
CA GLN A 32 10.32 5.24 -4.29
C GLN A 32 11.86 5.34 -4.38
N SER A 33 12.42 4.63 -5.35
CA SER A 33 13.82 4.79 -5.78
C SER A 33 13.88 5.83 -6.89
N LEU A 34 13.90 7.12 -6.52
CA LEU A 34 13.92 8.25 -7.46
C LEU A 34 15.37 8.67 -7.76
N GLY A 35 15.91 8.13 -8.85
CA GLY A 35 17.32 8.33 -9.19
C GLY A 35 18.22 7.66 -8.15
N GLU A 36 19.13 8.42 -7.54
CA GLU A 36 20.01 7.91 -6.46
C GLU A 36 19.36 7.98 -5.07
N ARG A 37 18.11 8.47 -4.96
CA ARG A 37 17.42 8.63 -3.68
C ARG A 37 16.50 7.46 -3.40
N GLU A 38 16.57 6.94 -2.18
CA GLU A 38 15.55 6.05 -1.63
C GLU A 38 14.66 6.89 -0.69
N LEU A 39 13.40 7.04 -1.09
CA LEU A 39 12.42 7.91 -0.44
C LEU A 39 11.21 7.09 0.00
N THR A 40 10.62 7.42 1.14
CA THR A 40 9.22 7.07 1.42
C THR A 40 8.38 8.33 1.34
N VAL A 41 7.29 8.27 0.60
CA VAL A 41 6.34 9.37 0.45
C VAL A 41 5.11 9.04 1.28
N ILE A 42 4.87 9.81 2.33
CA ILE A 42 3.72 9.65 3.21
C ILE A 42 2.69 10.71 2.87
N VAL A 43 1.56 10.30 2.30
CA VAL A 43 0.39 11.15 2.08
C VAL A 43 -0.55 10.98 3.25
N ARG A 44 -0.54 11.96 4.16
CA ARG A 44 -1.38 11.94 5.36
C ARG A 44 -2.85 12.20 4.97
N ARG A 45 -3.78 11.67 5.76
CA ARG A 45 -5.24 11.86 5.54
C ARG A 45 -5.61 13.33 5.26
N ALA A 46 -6.20 13.58 4.09
CA ALA A 46 -6.72 14.87 3.70
C ALA A 46 -8.20 15.03 4.12
N GLN A 47 -8.45 15.46 5.35
CA GLN A 47 -9.78 15.86 5.82
C GLN A 47 -9.69 17.06 6.77
N PRO A 48 -10.63 18.03 6.70
CA PRO A 48 -11.77 18.12 5.76
C PRO A 48 -11.34 18.49 4.33
N VAL A 49 -12.22 18.22 3.36
CA VAL A 49 -12.03 18.56 1.92
C VAL A 49 -13.11 19.57 1.53
N PRO A 50 -12.79 20.68 0.84
CA PRO A 50 -11.46 21.16 0.45
C PRO A 50 -10.54 21.46 1.65
N GLY A 51 -9.24 21.20 1.52
CA GLY A 51 -8.32 21.37 2.65
C GLY A 51 -6.85 21.12 2.33
N PRO A 52 -5.98 21.26 3.36
CA PRO A 52 -4.56 20.96 3.21
C PRO A 52 -4.33 19.46 3.03
N LEU A 53 -3.43 19.12 2.12
CA LEU A 53 -2.86 17.79 1.94
C LEU A 53 -1.44 17.81 2.52
N ARG A 54 -1.24 17.16 3.66
CA ARG A 54 0.10 17.04 4.25
C ARG A 54 0.81 15.86 3.60
N VAL A 55 1.99 16.14 3.06
CA VAL A 55 2.88 15.14 2.48
C VAL A 55 4.20 15.20 3.23
N GLU A 56 4.72 14.05 3.62
CA GLU A 56 6.04 13.93 4.22
C GLU A 56 6.92 13.12 3.29
N ILE A 57 8.12 13.63 3.01
CA ILE A 57 9.15 12.89 2.28
C ILE A 57 10.18 12.42 3.30
N VAL A 58 10.31 11.12 3.46
CA VAL A 58 11.35 10.53 4.29
C VAL A 58 12.51 10.15 3.41
N SER A 59 13.67 10.74 3.71
CA SER A 59 14.92 10.48 3.01
C SER A 59 15.73 9.43 3.75
N HIS A 60 16.16 8.38 3.06
CA HIS A 60 17.00 7.34 3.63
C HIS A 60 18.48 7.69 3.53
N ARG A 61 19.29 7.08 4.39
CA ARG A 61 20.74 7.27 4.43
C ARG A 61 21.34 6.93 3.07
N GLY A 62 22.23 7.80 2.58
CA GLY A 62 22.85 7.67 1.27
C GLY A 62 22.10 8.38 0.16
N SER A 63 20.87 8.86 0.41
CA SER A 63 20.14 9.71 -0.54
C SER A 63 20.81 11.08 -0.65
N PRO A 64 21.13 11.58 -1.86
CA PRO A 64 21.72 12.90 -2.03
C PRO A 64 20.74 14.02 -1.64
N ALA A 65 21.27 15.09 -1.06
CA ALA A 65 20.55 16.34 -0.83
C ALA A 65 19.99 16.93 -2.14
N GLY A 66 19.03 17.83 -2.04
CA GLY A 66 18.49 18.54 -3.19
C GLY A 66 17.01 18.87 -3.07
N ARG A 67 16.53 19.71 -4.00
CA ARG A 67 15.14 20.15 -4.02
C ARG A 67 14.26 19.15 -4.78
N LEU A 68 13.15 18.78 -4.17
CA LEU A 68 12.05 18.10 -4.80
C LEU A 68 10.88 19.07 -5.04
N THR A 69 10.20 18.91 -6.16
CA THR A 69 8.92 19.55 -6.44
C THR A 69 7.82 18.50 -6.31
N LEU A 70 6.86 18.76 -5.43
CA LEU A 70 5.67 17.95 -5.25
C LEU A 70 4.50 18.64 -5.93
N THR A 71 3.71 17.92 -6.71
CA THR A 71 2.46 18.46 -7.29
C THR A 71 1.34 17.44 -7.16
N ALA A 72 0.23 17.84 -6.55
CA ALA A 72 -1.01 17.06 -6.49
C ALA A 72 -2.01 17.60 -7.51
N ALA A 73 -2.65 16.71 -8.27
CA ALA A 73 -3.70 17.05 -9.24
C ALA A 73 -4.78 15.97 -9.30
N PRO A 74 -6.06 16.32 -9.55
CA PRO A 74 -7.10 15.34 -9.80
C PRO A 74 -6.87 14.65 -11.15
N THR A 75 -7.21 13.37 -11.25
CA THR A 75 -6.91 12.56 -12.46
C THR A 75 -8.09 12.39 -13.40
N ASP A 76 -9.32 12.51 -12.90
CA ASP A 76 -10.54 12.18 -13.65
C ASP A 76 -11.48 13.38 -13.87
N ARG A 77 -11.06 14.56 -13.44
CA ARG A 77 -11.80 15.82 -13.60
C ARG A 77 -10.84 16.98 -13.80
N ILE A 78 -11.35 18.07 -14.36
CA ILE A 78 -10.64 19.34 -14.38
C ILE A 78 -10.71 19.92 -12.96
N GLY A 79 -9.55 20.21 -12.38
CA GLY A 79 -9.43 20.88 -11.08
C GLY A 79 -8.07 21.54 -10.93
N GLU A 80 -7.91 22.34 -9.89
CA GLU A 80 -6.66 23.06 -9.64
C GLU A 80 -5.59 22.09 -9.13
N SER A 81 -4.40 22.14 -9.74
CA SER A 81 -3.23 21.49 -9.16
C SER A 81 -2.65 22.35 -8.05
N SER A 82 -2.05 21.69 -7.06
CA SER A 82 -1.30 22.35 -6.00
C SER A 82 0.14 21.88 -6.06
N SER A 83 1.10 22.80 -5.94
CA SER A 83 2.53 22.48 -5.92
C SER A 83 3.22 23.03 -4.67
N ALA A 84 4.24 22.32 -4.20
CA ALA A 84 5.12 22.73 -3.11
C ALA A 84 6.54 22.21 -3.38
N THR A 85 7.54 22.83 -2.78
CA THR A 85 8.93 22.37 -2.84
C THR A 85 9.39 21.86 -1.48
N VAL A 86 10.20 20.81 -1.48
CA VAL A 86 10.83 20.23 -0.30
C VAL A 86 12.34 20.20 -0.54
N ASP A 87 13.12 20.73 0.40
CA ASP A 87 14.58 20.71 0.32
C ASP A 87 15.10 19.57 1.20
N LEU A 88 15.67 18.54 0.57
CA LEU A 88 16.30 17.42 1.25
C LEU A 88 17.72 17.77 1.68
N THR A 89 18.10 17.33 2.86
CA THR A 89 19.46 17.41 3.40
C THR A 89 20.24 16.13 3.15
N GLU A 90 21.56 16.13 3.38
CA GLU A 90 22.37 14.90 3.35
C GLU A 90 22.08 13.97 4.55
N GLN A 91 21.57 14.54 5.65
CA GLN A 91 21.10 13.75 6.77
C GLN A 91 19.72 13.15 6.44
N PRO A 92 19.53 11.85 6.71
CA PRO A 92 18.23 11.22 6.52
C PRO A 92 17.21 11.76 7.50
N GLY A 93 15.93 11.61 7.17
CA GLY A 93 14.82 12.06 8.00
C GLY A 93 13.63 12.59 7.20
N ILE A 94 12.69 13.16 7.93
CA ILE A 94 11.36 13.54 7.47
C ILE A 94 11.33 15.01 7.05
N HIS A 95 10.85 15.26 5.84
CA HIS A 95 10.75 16.59 5.25
C HIS A 95 9.29 16.88 4.85
N PRO A 96 8.56 17.69 5.63
CA PRO A 96 7.14 17.94 5.38
C PRO A 96 6.91 18.99 4.30
N ALA A 97 5.81 18.81 3.56
CA ALA A 97 5.21 19.79 2.66
C ALA A 97 3.69 19.82 2.85
N THR A 98 3.10 20.97 2.52
CA THR A 98 1.65 21.12 2.51
C THR A 98 1.20 21.53 1.11
N LEU A 99 0.36 20.69 0.52
CA LEU A 99 -0.35 20.92 -0.73
C LEU A 99 -1.83 21.21 -0.41
N ARG A 100 -2.65 21.35 -1.44
CA ARG A 100 -4.10 21.51 -1.32
C ARG A 100 -4.84 20.50 -2.19
N VAL A 101 -5.97 20.04 -1.69
CA VAL A 101 -6.96 19.28 -2.45
C VAL A 101 -8.30 20.00 -2.37
N ASP A 102 -9.01 20.07 -3.50
CA ASP A 102 -10.26 20.83 -3.65
C ASP A 102 -11.52 19.95 -3.71
N GLY A 103 -11.37 18.63 -3.69
CA GLY A 103 -12.48 17.69 -3.77
C GLY A 103 -12.05 16.24 -3.61
N SER A 104 -13.03 15.38 -3.32
CA SER A 104 -12.85 13.94 -3.19
C SER A 104 -12.68 13.26 -4.55
N GLY A 105 -12.17 12.03 -4.53
CA GLY A 105 -11.96 11.20 -5.72
C GLY A 105 -10.48 10.86 -5.94
N PRO A 106 -10.12 10.41 -7.15
CA PRO A 106 -8.76 10.04 -7.49
C PRO A 106 -7.89 11.26 -7.78
N TRP A 107 -6.69 11.24 -7.19
CA TRP A 107 -5.65 12.24 -7.34
C TRP A 107 -4.32 11.54 -7.65
N GLU A 108 -3.41 12.29 -8.25
CA GLU A 108 -2.03 11.85 -8.48
C GLU A 108 -1.09 12.85 -7.83
N LEU A 109 -0.15 12.33 -7.03
CA LEU A 109 0.97 13.07 -6.47
C LEU A 109 2.20 12.80 -7.34
N THR A 110 2.78 13.85 -7.88
CA THR A 110 4.08 13.80 -8.56
C THR A 110 5.19 14.21 -7.60
N VAL A 111 6.30 13.49 -7.67
CA VAL A 111 7.54 13.78 -6.93
C VAL A 111 8.66 13.92 -7.95
N SER A 112 9.19 15.13 -8.13
CA SER A 112 10.20 15.42 -9.15
C SER A 112 11.46 16.03 -8.57
N ASP A 113 12.62 15.57 -9.03
CA ASP A 113 13.93 16.18 -8.74
C ASP A 113 14.41 17.11 -9.87
N GLY A 114 13.53 17.42 -10.84
CA GLY A 114 13.83 18.22 -12.02
C GLY A 114 14.46 17.42 -13.18
N GLN A 115 14.85 16.16 -12.98
CA GLN A 115 15.33 15.26 -14.04
C GLN A 115 14.39 14.07 -14.23
N ARG A 116 13.89 13.53 -13.12
CA ARG A 116 12.97 12.41 -13.05
C ARG A 116 11.71 12.83 -12.30
N THR A 117 10.61 12.15 -12.60
CA THR A 117 9.33 12.38 -11.94
C THR A 117 8.66 11.05 -11.67
N GLY A 118 8.50 10.73 -10.39
CA GLY A 118 7.65 9.63 -9.94
C GLY A 118 6.21 10.10 -9.77
N ARG A 119 5.26 9.19 -10.00
CA ARG A 119 3.81 9.42 -9.92
C ARG A 119 3.18 8.43 -8.97
N ILE A 120 2.41 8.93 -8.01
CA ILE A 120 1.77 8.13 -6.96
C ILE A 120 0.27 8.39 -7.03
N PRO A 121 -0.55 7.41 -7.45
CA PRO A 121 -2.00 7.54 -7.37
C PRO A 121 -2.45 7.44 -5.91
N PHE A 122 -3.40 8.28 -5.51
CA PHE A 122 -4.02 8.22 -4.19
C PHE A 122 -5.49 8.64 -4.24
N LEU A 123 -6.23 8.30 -3.19
CA LEU A 123 -7.65 8.60 -3.07
C LEU A 123 -7.91 9.60 -1.96
N VAL A 124 -8.58 10.69 -2.30
CA VAL A 124 -9.13 11.62 -1.33
C VAL A 124 -10.54 11.16 -0.98
N ALA A 125 -10.72 10.70 0.26
CA ALA A 125 -11.99 10.17 0.74
C ALA A 125 -13.11 11.24 0.71
N ALA A 126 -14.31 10.85 0.28
CA ALA A 126 -15.50 11.67 0.40
C ALA A 126 -16.10 11.55 1.81
N PRO A 127 -16.67 12.64 2.37
CA PRO A 127 -17.55 12.52 3.54
C PRO A 127 -18.83 11.79 3.11
N LEU A 128 -18.88 10.48 3.36
CA LEU A 128 -20.07 9.68 3.12
C LEU A 128 -21.10 9.96 4.23
N VAL A 129 -22.29 10.39 3.84
CA VAL A 129 -23.45 10.45 4.74
C VAL A 129 -24.42 9.37 4.31
N MET A 130 -24.62 8.39 5.19
CA MET A 130 -25.41 7.21 4.87
C MET A 130 -26.89 7.55 4.67
N PRO A 131 -27.64 6.83 3.82
CA PRO A 131 -29.06 7.13 3.58
C PRO A 131 -29.91 7.13 4.87
N TRP A 132 -29.62 6.24 5.81
CA TRP A 132 -30.30 6.20 7.11
C TRP A 132 -29.87 7.33 8.06
N GLU A 133 -28.62 7.80 7.98
CA GLU A 133 -28.16 8.98 8.71
C GLU A 133 -28.86 10.22 8.18
N ARG A 134 -29.00 10.36 6.85
CA ARG A 134 -29.81 11.41 6.23
C ARG A 134 -31.27 11.34 6.69
N ALA A 135 -31.85 10.14 6.77
CA ALA A 135 -33.21 9.96 7.29
C ALA A 135 -33.32 10.31 8.78
N ALA A 136 -32.33 9.90 9.59
CA ALA A 136 -32.26 10.20 11.02
C ALA A 136 -32.16 11.71 11.27
N TYR A 137 -31.08 12.33 10.77
CA TYR A 137 -30.82 13.76 10.95
C TYR A 137 -31.87 14.63 10.28
N GLY A 138 -32.28 14.30 9.05
CA GLY A 138 -33.33 15.02 8.33
C GLY A 138 -34.69 14.93 9.03
N GLY A 139 -35.06 13.74 9.52
CA GLY A 139 -36.30 13.53 10.27
C GLY A 139 -36.35 14.33 11.57
N PHE A 140 -35.28 14.28 12.37
CA PHE A 140 -35.22 15.06 13.62
C PHE A 140 -35.14 16.57 13.37
N PHE A 141 -34.38 17.02 12.37
CA PHE A 141 -34.32 18.43 11.99
C PHE A 141 -35.70 18.94 11.56
N ALA A 142 -36.38 18.22 10.66
CA ALA A 142 -37.72 18.57 10.20
C ALA A 142 -38.73 18.57 11.36
N ALA A 143 -38.65 17.60 12.28
CA ALA A 143 -39.48 17.57 13.47
C ALA A 143 -39.27 18.81 14.36
N GLY A 144 -38.02 19.23 14.57
CA GLY A 144 -37.70 20.44 15.33
C GLY A 144 -38.27 21.72 14.70
N VAL A 145 -38.14 21.88 13.38
CA VAL A 145 -38.74 23.02 12.65
C VAL A 145 -40.26 22.99 12.74
N LEU A 146 -40.88 21.83 12.52
CA LEU A 146 -42.33 21.66 12.56
C LEU A 146 -42.90 21.85 13.97
N LEU A 147 -42.13 21.57 15.02
CA LEU A 147 -42.50 21.89 16.40
C LEU A 147 -42.64 23.40 16.60
N VAL A 148 -41.66 24.19 16.12
CA VAL A 148 -41.71 25.66 16.21
C VAL A 148 -42.89 26.23 15.43
N VAL A 149 -43.14 25.72 14.21
CA VAL A 149 -44.31 26.11 13.40
C VAL A 149 -45.62 25.72 14.09
N SER A 150 -45.69 24.52 14.66
CA SER A 150 -46.87 24.04 15.40
C SER A 150 -47.17 24.96 16.59
N LEU A 151 -46.15 25.34 17.35
CA LEU A 151 -46.31 26.26 18.49
C LEU A 151 -46.75 27.66 18.02
N GLY A 152 -46.13 28.20 16.97
CA GLY A 152 -46.51 29.50 16.40
C GLY A 152 -47.96 29.52 15.89
N THR A 153 -48.38 28.48 15.16
CA THR A 153 -49.78 28.37 14.69
C THR A 153 -50.75 28.17 15.85
N ALA A 154 -50.39 27.43 16.89
CA ALA A 154 -51.22 27.28 18.09
C ALA A 154 -51.43 28.60 18.84
N LEU A 155 -50.42 29.48 18.86
CA LEU A 155 -50.49 30.78 19.52
C LEU A 155 -51.30 31.82 18.72
N VAL A 156 -51.28 31.75 17.39
CA VAL A 156 -51.87 32.78 16.51
C VAL A 156 -53.25 32.37 15.98
N SER A 157 -53.50 31.08 15.74
CA SER A 157 -54.73 30.60 15.10
C SER A 157 -55.79 30.18 16.12
N LYS A 158 -57.02 30.69 15.97
CA LYS A 158 -58.19 30.19 16.71
C LYS A 158 -58.79 28.91 16.11
N ARG A 159 -58.26 28.42 14.98
CA ARG A 159 -58.76 27.25 14.26
C ARG A 159 -57.83 26.06 14.47
N GLY A 160 -58.26 25.09 15.28
CA GLY A 160 -57.45 23.91 15.63
C GLY A 160 -56.93 23.09 14.45
N ARG A 161 -57.66 23.07 13.31
CA ARG A 161 -57.21 22.39 12.08
C ARG A 161 -55.89 22.95 11.51
N VAL A 162 -55.61 24.24 11.72
CA VAL A 162 -54.39 24.90 11.23
C VAL A 162 -53.16 24.43 12.02
N THR A 163 -53.34 24.10 13.31
CA THR A 163 -52.30 23.56 14.18
C THR A 163 -52.12 22.05 14.01
N LEU A 164 -53.19 21.31 13.70
CA LEU A 164 -53.13 19.84 13.54
C LEU A 164 -52.26 19.41 12.36
N LEU A 165 -52.22 20.19 11.27
CA LEU A 165 -51.41 19.86 10.09
C LEU A 165 -49.90 19.83 10.38
N PRO A 166 -49.26 20.88 10.93
CA PRO A 166 -47.84 20.84 11.26
C PRO A 166 -47.52 19.85 12.39
N VAL A 167 -48.45 19.61 13.33
CA VAL A 167 -48.29 18.57 14.37
C VAL A 167 -48.25 17.17 13.76
N GLY A 168 -49.16 16.87 12.82
CA GLY A 168 -49.16 15.59 12.11
C GLY A 168 -47.89 15.38 11.29
N ALA A 169 -47.43 16.42 10.59
CA ALA A 169 -46.17 16.39 9.85
C ALA A 169 -44.95 16.20 10.77
N MET A 170 -44.96 16.82 11.96
CA MET A 170 -43.91 16.65 12.97
C MET A 170 -43.82 15.20 13.43
N VAL A 171 -44.96 14.57 13.75
CA VAL A 171 -44.99 13.15 14.17
C VAL A 171 -44.44 12.25 13.06
N ALA A 172 -44.82 12.49 11.80
CA ALA A 172 -44.25 11.75 10.67
C ALA A 172 -42.74 11.94 10.54
N ALA A 173 -42.24 13.17 10.72
CA ALA A 173 -40.81 13.46 10.69
C ALA A 173 -40.03 12.78 11.84
N VAL A 174 -40.59 12.74 13.06
CA VAL A 174 -40.02 11.97 14.17
C VAL A 174 -39.98 10.48 13.85
N ALA A 175 -41.06 9.93 13.29
CA ALA A 175 -41.12 8.51 12.91
C ALA A 175 -40.03 8.16 11.87
N VAL A 176 -39.80 9.02 10.88
CA VAL A 176 -38.69 8.88 9.92
C VAL A 176 -37.33 8.93 10.63
N GLY A 177 -37.14 9.90 11.54
CA GLY A 177 -35.90 10.07 12.29
C GLY A 177 -35.55 8.86 13.16
N VAL A 178 -36.53 8.36 13.92
CA VAL A 178 -36.40 7.16 14.76
C VAL A 178 -36.16 5.92 13.91
N THR A 179 -36.91 5.74 12.82
CA THR A 179 -36.73 4.58 11.92
C THR A 179 -35.34 4.59 11.30
N GLY A 180 -34.86 5.74 10.81
CA GLY A 180 -33.49 5.89 10.30
C GLY A 180 -32.44 5.55 11.35
N SER A 181 -32.63 6.00 12.59
CA SER A 181 -31.71 5.72 13.70
C SER A 181 -31.65 4.24 14.07
N ILE A 182 -32.79 3.55 14.11
CA ILE A 182 -32.86 2.12 14.40
C ILE A 182 -32.21 1.32 13.27
N LEU A 183 -32.53 1.64 12.01
CA LEU A 183 -31.95 0.94 10.85
C LEU A 183 -30.44 1.15 10.75
N SER A 184 -29.93 2.32 11.14
CA SER A 184 -28.50 2.63 11.18
C SER A 184 -27.67 1.60 11.95
N ALA A 185 -28.20 1.06 13.05
CA ALA A 185 -27.48 0.10 13.89
C ALA A 185 -27.37 -1.29 13.23
N SER A 186 -28.24 -1.59 12.28
CA SER A 186 -28.32 -2.88 11.58
C SER A 186 -27.84 -2.82 10.12
N ALA A 187 -27.52 -1.63 9.61
CA ALA A 187 -27.20 -1.46 8.22
C ALA A 187 -25.75 -1.89 7.92
N PRO A 188 -25.49 -2.51 6.76
CA PRO A 188 -24.14 -2.90 6.38
C PRO A 188 -23.25 -1.66 6.25
N LEU A 189 -22.01 -1.76 6.71
CA LEU A 189 -21.03 -0.70 6.47
C LEU A 189 -20.77 -0.56 4.96
N PRO A 190 -20.63 0.66 4.44
CA PRO A 190 -20.23 0.87 3.06
C PRO A 190 -18.85 0.23 2.83
N ARG A 191 -18.66 -0.34 1.64
CA ARG A 191 -17.35 -0.89 1.26
C ARG A 191 -16.36 0.25 1.00
N ALA A 192 -15.07 -0.05 1.11
CA ALA A 192 -14.04 0.89 0.70
C ALA A 192 -14.20 1.22 -0.79
N ALA A 193 -14.08 2.51 -1.14
CA ALA A 193 -14.08 2.93 -2.53
C ALA A 193 -12.95 2.23 -3.31
N GLY A 194 -13.21 1.85 -4.56
CA GLY A 194 -12.25 1.09 -5.36
C GLY A 194 -12.28 -0.43 -5.18
N SER A 195 -13.06 -0.96 -4.22
CA SER A 195 -13.11 -2.41 -3.95
C SER A 195 -13.89 -3.22 -5.00
N LEU A 196 -14.81 -2.59 -5.73
CA LEU A 196 -15.64 -3.24 -6.76
C LEU A 196 -15.53 -2.57 -8.11
N ILE A 197 -15.55 -1.23 -8.12
CA ILE A 197 -15.37 -0.40 -9.28
C ILE A 197 -14.26 0.60 -9.04
N ASP A 198 -13.58 0.98 -10.12
CA ASP A 198 -12.58 2.03 -10.07
C ASP A 198 -13.21 3.31 -9.51
N PRO A 199 -12.58 3.91 -8.49
CA PRO A 199 -13.11 5.08 -7.84
C PRO A 199 -12.94 6.28 -8.77
N THR A 200 -14.00 7.07 -8.89
CA THR A 200 -14.05 8.31 -9.67
C THR A 200 -14.68 9.39 -8.80
N SER A 201 -14.39 10.64 -9.11
CA SER A 201 -15.01 11.83 -8.52
C SER A 201 -16.54 11.80 -8.56
N GLY A 202 -17.16 11.06 -9.49
CA GLY A 202 -18.61 10.91 -9.59
C GLY A 202 -19.22 9.69 -8.89
N ASN A 203 -18.42 8.76 -8.36
CA ASN A 203 -18.92 7.57 -7.63
C ASN A 203 -18.35 7.44 -6.21
N ILE A 204 -17.34 8.24 -5.86
CA ILE A 204 -16.66 8.20 -4.55
C ILE A 204 -17.59 8.58 -3.38
N ASP A 205 -18.67 9.30 -3.67
CA ASP A 205 -19.68 9.74 -2.71
C ASP A 205 -20.90 8.82 -2.65
N ASP A 206 -20.96 7.77 -3.48
CA ASP A 206 -21.99 6.74 -3.41
C ASP A 206 -21.60 5.69 -2.35
N PRO A 207 -22.37 5.54 -1.26
CA PRO A 207 -22.12 4.48 -0.28
C PRO A 207 -22.47 3.07 -0.78
N TYR A 208 -23.21 2.94 -1.89
CA TYR A 208 -23.70 1.66 -2.44
C TYR A 208 -23.53 1.54 -3.97
N PRO A 209 -22.31 1.73 -4.50
CA PRO A 209 -22.06 1.68 -5.94
C PRO A 209 -22.42 0.34 -6.58
N GLU A 210 -22.50 -0.74 -5.79
CA GLU A 210 -22.88 -2.07 -6.26
C GLU A 210 -24.32 -2.19 -6.76
N ARG A 211 -25.22 -1.28 -6.37
CA ARG A 211 -26.61 -1.30 -6.84
C ARG A 211 -26.72 -1.13 -8.34
N ASP A 212 -25.76 -0.41 -8.92
CA ASP A 212 -25.70 -0.10 -10.34
C ASP A 212 -24.80 -1.06 -11.11
N LEU A 213 -24.27 -2.11 -10.45
CA LEU A 213 -23.42 -3.10 -11.11
C LEU A 213 -24.21 -4.24 -11.75
N PRO A 214 -23.79 -4.71 -12.94
CA PRO A 214 -24.28 -5.97 -13.47
C PRO A 214 -23.95 -7.12 -12.51
N LEU A 215 -24.95 -7.96 -12.23
CA LEU A 215 -24.85 -9.16 -11.38
C LEU A 215 -23.80 -10.18 -11.86
N THR A 216 -23.28 -10.01 -13.08
CA THR A 216 -22.37 -10.94 -13.76
C THR A 216 -21.14 -10.22 -14.28
N THR A 217 -20.27 -9.74 -13.38
CA THR A 217 -18.95 -9.21 -13.80
C THR A 217 -17.86 -10.12 -13.25
N ASN A 218 -17.05 -10.70 -14.14
CA ASN A 218 -15.84 -11.41 -13.77
C ASN A 218 -14.72 -10.39 -13.57
N TYR A 219 -14.31 -10.19 -12.32
CA TYR A 219 -13.30 -9.21 -11.92
C TYR A 219 -11.86 -9.72 -12.05
N SER A 220 -11.66 -10.96 -12.51
CA SER A 220 -10.32 -11.52 -12.66
C SER A 220 -9.55 -10.72 -13.71
N ARG A 221 -8.48 -10.04 -13.29
CA ARG A 221 -7.54 -9.39 -14.20
C ARG A 221 -6.55 -10.42 -14.73
N PRO A 222 -6.27 -10.42 -16.05
CA PRO A 222 -5.20 -11.23 -16.62
C PRO A 222 -3.84 -10.98 -15.95
N PRO A 223 -2.90 -11.91 -16.07
CA PRO A 223 -1.52 -11.69 -15.66
C PRO A 223 -0.88 -10.49 -16.37
N VAL A 224 0.18 -9.95 -15.78
CA VAL A 224 1.03 -8.92 -16.40
C VAL A 224 2.10 -9.56 -17.27
N ASN A 225 2.29 -9.03 -18.47
CA ASN A 225 3.52 -9.18 -19.23
C ASN A 225 4.42 -7.99 -18.94
N TRP A 226 5.73 -8.22 -18.95
CA TRP A 226 6.69 -7.13 -18.81
C TRP A 226 7.84 -7.24 -19.80
N THR A 227 8.45 -6.10 -20.08
CA THR A 227 9.73 -6.02 -20.78
C THR A 227 10.67 -5.11 -20.03
N LEU A 228 11.96 -5.45 -20.07
CA LEU A 228 13.02 -4.69 -19.43
C LEU A 228 13.94 -4.10 -20.49
N ARG A 229 14.34 -2.85 -20.30
CA ARG A 229 15.38 -2.19 -21.09
C ARG A 229 16.35 -1.51 -20.15
N ALA A 230 17.63 -1.83 -20.29
CA ALA A 230 18.70 -1.15 -19.57
C ALA A 230 19.41 -0.17 -20.51
N GLN A 231 19.67 1.04 -20.01
CA GLN A 231 20.58 2.00 -20.62
C GLN A 231 21.60 2.41 -19.55
N ALA A 232 22.82 1.87 -19.69
CA ALA A 232 23.81 1.90 -18.62
C ALA A 232 23.22 1.35 -17.31
N ASN A 233 23.09 2.21 -16.29
CA ASN A 233 22.64 1.84 -14.95
C ASN A 233 21.14 2.08 -14.72
N GLU A 234 20.42 2.70 -15.68
CA GLU A 234 18.99 2.95 -15.57
C GLU A 234 18.20 1.85 -16.29
N VAL A 235 17.24 1.26 -15.57
CA VAL A 235 16.36 0.21 -16.08
C VAL A 235 14.95 0.76 -16.21
N THR A 236 14.37 0.60 -17.39
CA THR A 236 12.96 0.87 -17.67
C THR A 236 12.20 -0.45 -17.72
N LEU A 237 11.06 -0.49 -17.02
CA LEU A 237 10.14 -1.62 -16.98
C LEU A 237 8.83 -1.19 -17.64
N SER A 238 8.42 -1.90 -18.69
CA SER A 238 7.14 -1.67 -19.39
C SER A 238 6.20 -2.84 -19.09
N LEU A 239 5.09 -2.57 -18.42
CA LEU A 239 4.09 -3.54 -17.96
C LEU A 239 2.84 -3.45 -18.83
N THR A 240 2.43 -4.57 -19.42
CA THR A 240 1.22 -4.67 -20.26
C THR A 240 0.29 -5.78 -19.77
N ASP A 241 -1.00 -5.54 -19.90
CA ASP A 241 -2.03 -6.51 -19.56
C ASP A 241 -2.02 -7.63 -20.62
N ALA A 242 -1.86 -8.88 -20.17
CA ALA A 242 -1.59 -9.98 -21.09
C ALA A 242 -2.74 -10.31 -22.05
N ALA A 243 -3.99 -9.95 -21.72
CA ALA A 243 -5.11 -10.20 -22.62
C ALA A 243 -5.34 -9.05 -23.60
N THR A 244 -5.12 -7.80 -23.17
CA THR A 244 -5.48 -6.61 -23.95
C THR A 244 -4.30 -5.91 -24.62
N GLY A 245 -3.07 -6.18 -24.17
CA GLY A 245 -1.86 -5.48 -24.60
C GLY A 245 -1.79 -4.01 -24.16
N ARG A 246 -2.75 -3.53 -23.37
CA ARG A 246 -2.77 -2.16 -22.86
C ARG A 246 -1.79 -2.00 -21.68
N PRO A 247 -1.28 -0.78 -21.43
CA PRO A 247 -0.46 -0.53 -20.25
C PRO A 247 -1.19 -0.90 -18.95
N VAL A 248 -0.46 -1.51 -18.02
CA VAL A 248 -0.98 -1.82 -16.68
C VAL A 248 -0.92 -0.56 -15.83
N ASP A 249 -2.09 -0.02 -15.51
CA ASP A 249 -2.22 1.22 -14.73
C ASP A 249 -3.12 1.07 -13.49
N ASP A 250 -3.27 -0.16 -13.03
CA ASP A 250 -4.13 -0.57 -11.92
C ASP A 250 -3.34 -1.27 -10.80
N LEU A 251 -2.03 -1.00 -10.71
CA LEU A 251 -1.24 -1.47 -9.57
C LEU A 251 -1.72 -0.82 -8.29
N LEU A 252 -1.80 -1.61 -7.24
CA LEU A 252 -2.08 -1.18 -5.88
C LEU A 252 -0.74 -0.95 -5.17
N VAL A 253 -0.75 0.00 -4.23
CA VAL A 253 0.31 0.07 -3.23
C VAL A 253 0.12 -1.13 -2.31
N ASN A 254 1.08 -2.05 -2.35
CA ASN A 254 1.15 -3.24 -1.54
C ASN A 254 2.50 -3.22 -0.81
N ASP A 255 2.50 -3.48 0.49
CA ASP A 255 3.69 -3.38 1.36
C ASP A 255 4.42 -2.04 1.10
N ASP A 256 3.65 -0.95 1.13
CA ASP A 256 4.08 0.43 0.87
C ASP A 256 4.87 0.66 -0.43
N ALA A 257 4.71 -0.16 -1.48
CA ALA A 257 5.25 0.13 -2.81
C ALA A 257 4.27 -0.25 -3.93
N LEU A 258 4.41 0.39 -5.10
CA LEU A 258 3.70 -0.06 -6.31
C LEU A 258 4.35 -1.32 -6.92
N LEU A 259 5.65 -1.50 -6.68
CA LEU A 259 6.45 -2.58 -7.25
C LEU A 259 7.70 -2.79 -6.38
N HIS A 260 7.90 -4.01 -5.90
CA HIS A 260 9.15 -4.43 -5.24
C HIS A 260 10.07 -5.11 -6.26
N LEU A 261 11.14 -4.43 -6.65
CA LEU A 261 12.12 -4.95 -7.60
C LEU A 261 13.30 -5.56 -6.85
N MET A 262 13.49 -6.86 -7.05
CA MET A 262 14.61 -7.62 -6.55
C MET A 262 15.54 -7.94 -7.72
N VAL A 263 16.82 -7.56 -7.58
CA VAL A 263 17.83 -7.72 -8.62
C VAL A 263 19.01 -8.49 -8.07
N VAL A 264 19.43 -9.54 -8.76
CA VAL A 264 20.65 -10.30 -8.45
C VAL A 264 21.65 -10.13 -9.59
N GLY A 265 22.83 -9.64 -9.26
CA GLY A 265 23.90 -9.36 -10.21
C GLY A 265 24.83 -10.54 -10.48
N PRO A 266 25.74 -10.39 -11.46
CA PRO A 266 26.67 -11.45 -11.87
C PRO A 266 27.64 -11.86 -10.77
N ASP A 267 28.01 -10.93 -9.89
CA ASP A 267 28.88 -11.10 -8.73
C ASP A 267 28.15 -11.52 -7.45
N GLY A 268 26.82 -11.72 -7.52
CA GLY A 268 25.97 -11.98 -6.36
C GLY A 268 25.54 -10.73 -5.59
N GLY A 269 25.85 -9.53 -6.12
CA GLY A 269 25.26 -8.30 -5.62
C GLY A 269 23.74 -8.35 -5.63
N PHE A 270 23.11 -7.77 -4.62
CA PHE A 270 21.66 -7.75 -4.46
C PHE A 270 21.14 -6.32 -4.29
N TRP A 271 20.05 -6.01 -4.98
CA TRP A 271 19.34 -4.75 -4.84
C TRP A 271 17.85 -5.02 -4.66
N HIS A 272 17.29 -4.48 -3.59
CA HIS A 272 15.85 -4.35 -3.39
C HIS A 272 15.49 -2.87 -3.59
N ARG A 273 14.67 -2.58 -4.59
CA ARG A 273 14.34 -1.22 -5.05
C ARG A 273 12.85 -1.07 -5.33
N HIS A 274 12.40 0.17 -5.36
CA HIS A 274 10.99 0.54 -5.55
C HIS A 274 10.88 1.48 -6.76
N PRO A 275 10.88 0.94 -7.99
CA PRO A 275 10.89 1.75 -9.20
C PRO A 275 9.77 2.79 -9.23
N VAL A 276 10.07 4.00 -9.68
CA VAL A 276 9.09 5.07 -9.79
C VAL A 276 8.21 4.87 -11.03
N ARG A 277 6.89 4.98 -10.88
CA ARG A 277 5.96 5.05 -12.01
C ARG A 277 6.14 6.40 -12.71
N THR A 278 6.41 6.38 -14.02
CA THR A 278 6.65 7.61 -14.82
C THR A 278 5.50 7.91 -15.79
N ALA A 279 4.80 6.88 -16.24
CA ALA A 279 3.59 6.92 -17.07
C ALA A 279 2.79 5.63 -16.86
N PRO A 280 1.55 5.50 -17.40
CA PRO A 280 0.80 4.26 -17.35
C PRO A 280 1.63 3.06 -17.85
N GLY A 281 1.76 2.02 -17.03
CA GLY A 281 2.56 0.83 -17.31
C GLY A 281 4.07 1.03 -17.36
N GLU A 282 4.62 2.22 -17.12
CA GLU A 282 6.05 2.52 -17.30
C GLU A 282 6.71 2.90 -15.98
N TYR A 283 7.71 2.11 -15.57
CA TYR A 283 8.46 2.29 -14.34
C TYR A 283 9.95 2.45 -14.63
N ARG A 284 10.65 3.22 -13.78
CA ARG A 284 12.10 3.44 -13.92
C ARG A 284 12.82 3.31 -12.59
N VAL A 285 14.05 2.82 -12.66
CA VAL A 285 14.94 2.71 -11.51
C VAL A 285 16.38 2.87 -11.95
N LEU A 286 17.17 3.59 -11.15
CA LEU A 286 18.62 3.63 -11.29
C LEU A 286 19.23 2.59 -10.35
N LEU A 287 20.11 1.75 -10.89
CA LEU A 287 20.79 0.71 -10.12
C LEU A 287 22.28 1.06 -9.99
N PRO A 288 22.86 1.07 -8.77
CA PRO A 288 24.29 1.25 -8.58
C PRO A 288 25.04 -0.05 -8.92
N LEU A 289 25.14 -0.34 -10.22
CA LEU A 289 25.73 -1.57 -10.73
C LEU A 289 27.26 -1.56 -10.61
N THR A 290 27.83 -2.67 -10.15
CA THR A 290 29.27 -2.85 -9.90
C THR A 290 30.02 -3.53 -11.05
N ALA A 291 29.31 -4.27 -11.92
CA ALA A 291 29.91 -5.06 -12.99
C ALA A 291 28.97 -5.20 -14.19
N SER A 292 29.52 -5.44 -15.38
CA SER A 292 28.73 -5.88 -16.52
C SER A 292 28.49 -7.39 -16.44
N GLY A 293 27.35 -7.88 -16.92
CA GLY A 293 27.05 -9.31 -16.95
C GLY A 293 25.55 -9.60 -16.98
N ASP A 294 25.19 -10.85 -16.68
CA ASP A 294 23.80 -11.27 -16.59
C ASP A 294 23.19 -10.86 -15.25
N TYR A 295 22.06 -10.20 -15.30
CA TYR A 295 21.27 -9.80 -14.14
C TYR A 295 19.95 -10.54 -14.12
N ALA A 296 19.56 -11.05 -12.96
CA ALA A 296 18.23 -11.60 -12.73
C ALA A 296 17.35 -10.56 -12.06
N PHE A 297 16.12 -10.43 -12.57
CA PHE A 297 15.11 -9.52 -12.05
C PHE A 297 13.90 -10.33 -11.62
N ALA A 298 13.37 -10.01 -10.44
CA ALA A 298 12.03 -10.36 -10.02
C ALA A 298 11.29 -9.12 -9.53
N ALA A 299 10.03 -8.97 -9.94
CA ALA A 299 9.19 -7.87 -9.49
C ALA A 299 7.90 -8.42 -8.88
N GLU A 300 7.68 -8.12 -7.61
CA GLU A 300 6.39 -8.37 -6.98
C GLU A 300 5.49 -7.14 -7.15
N ILE A 301 4.27 -7.39 -7.62
CA ILE A 301 3.25 -6.38 -7.87
C ILE A 301 1.90 -6.87 -7.35
N ALA A 302 1.00 -5.96 -7.00
CA ALA A 302 -0.40 -6.27 -6.73
C ALA A 302 -1.29 -5.51 -7.71
N ARG A 303 -2.22 -6.21 -8.37
CA ARG A 303 -3.22 -5.57 -9.25
C ARG A 303 -4.58 -5.49 -8.58
N ARG A 304 -5.30 -4.40 -8.83
CA ARG A 304 -6.72 -4.31 -8.47
C ARG A 304 -7.51 -5.44 -9.12
N GLY A 305 -8.09 -6.33 -8.31
CA GLY A 305 -8.83 -7.51 -8.80
C GLY A 305 -7.96 -8.61 -9.44
N GLY A 306 -6.63 -8.52 -9.36
CA GLY A 306 -5.69 -9.50 -9.93
C GLY A 306 -4.75 -10.14 -8.91
N GLY A 307 -4.79 -9.70 -7.64
CA GLY A 307 -3.94 -10.20 -6.57
C GLY A 307 -2.44 -9.91 -6.78
N THR A 308 -1.61 -10.51 -5.93
CA THR A 308 -0.15 -10.45 -6.03
C THR A 308 0.38 -11.32 -7.16
N GLN A 309 1.34 -10.80 -7.92
CA GLN A 309 2.01 -11.49 -9.02
C GLN A 309 3.52 -11.28 -8.91
N LEU A 310 4.28 -12.31 -9.30
CA LEU A 310 5.74 -12.26 -9.36
C LEU A 310 6.20 -12.37 -10.82
N LEU A 311 6.74 -11.28 -11.36
CA LEU A 311 7.29 -11.20 -12.71
C LEU A 311 8.78 -11.49 -12.67
N ARG A 312 9.30 -12.18 -13.69
CA ARG A 312 10.71 -12.59 -13.75
C ARG A 312 11.33 -12.41 -15.13
N ALA A 313 12.62 -12.09 -15.16
CA ALA A 313 13.39 -11.88 -16.38
C ALA A 313 14.89 -11.97 -16.09
N GLY A 314 15.65 -12.41 -17.09
CA GLY A 314 17.10 -12.22 -17.14
C GLY A 314 17.43 -11.15 -18.17
N LEU A 315 18.37 -10.27 -17.88
CA LEU A 315 18.83 -9.25 -18.81
C LEU A 315 20.35 -9.09 -18.72
N PRO A 316 21.10 -9.26 -19.82
CA PRO A 316 22.50 -8.87 -19.87
C PRO A 316 22.61 -7.34 -19.85
N ILE A 317 23.43 -6.80 -18.95
CA ILE A 317 23.64 -5.36 -18.81
C ILE A 317 25.12 -5.03 -18.97
N THR A 318 25.39 -4.01 -19.79
CA THR A 318 26.69 -3.33 -19.81
C THR A 318 26.64 -2.17 -18.82
N ALA A 319 27.16 -2.41 -17.62
CA ALA A 319 27.11 -1.44 -16.53
C ALA A 319 28.14 -0.32 -16.72
N VAL A 320 27.88 0.82 -16.09
CA VAL A 320 28.91 1.80 -15.74
C VAL A 320 29.25 1.53 -14.27
N PRO A 321 30.36 0.81 -13.98
CA PRO A 321 30.66 0.35 -12.63
C PRO A 321 30.76 1.51 -11.65
N VAL A 322 30.01 1.45 -10.56
CA VAL A 322 30.21 2.31 -9.40
C VAL A 322 31.19 1.65 -8.42
N THR A 323 31.98 2.46 -7.73
CA THR A 323 33.06 1.97 -6.85
C THR A 323 32.54 1.43 -5.50
N ALA A 324 31.32 1.80 -5.11
CA ALA A 324 30.72 1.39 -3.85
C ALA A 324 29.87 0.11 -4.04
N ALA A 325 30.22 -0.95 -3.32
CA ALA A 325 29.39 -2.15 -3.23
C ALA A 325 28.06 -1.83 -2.50
N PRO A 326 26.99 -2.60 -2.73
CA PRO A 326 25.75 -2.46 -1.96
C PRO A 326 26.04 -2.56 -0.45
N PRO A 327 25.42 -1.71 0.38
CA PRO A 327 25.63 -1.77 1.82
C PRO A 327 25.16 -3.13 2.37
N THR A 328 26.11 -3.97 2.77
CA THR A 328 25.86 -5.19 3.54
C THR A 328 25.96 -4.87 5.03
N GLY A 329 24.94 -5.28 5.78
CA GLY A 329 24.91 -5.18 7.23
C GLY A 329 25.77 -6.29 7.87
N THR A 330 26.26 -6.05 9.09
CA THR A 330 27.11 -6.99 9.85
C THR A 330 26.32 -8.04 10.63
N GLY A 331 25.09 -8.35 10.21
CA GLY A 331 24.22 -9.30 10.93
C GLY A 331 24.50 -10.76 10.60
N GLU A 332 23.89 -11.65 11.37
CA GLU A 332 23.96 -13.11 11.18
C GLU A 332 22.57 -13.66 10.85
N LEU A 333 22.51 -14.69 9.99
CA LEU A 333 21.28 -15.42 9.72
C LEU A 333 21.40 -16.83 10.30
N THR A 334 20.52 -17.16 11.24
CA THR A 334 20.40 -18.52 11.79
C THR A 334 19.14 -19.18 11.24
N THR A 335 19.13 -20.50 11.14
CA THR A 335 17.97 -21.24 10.63
C THR A 335 17.64 -22.41 11.54
N THR A 336 16.37 -22.78 11.58
CA THR A 336 16.00 -24.15 11.96
C THR A 336 16.50 -25.13 10.90
N THR A 337 16.31 -26.44 11.12
CA THR A 337 16.47 -27.42 10.03
C THR A 337 15.53 -27.05 8.88
N LEU A 338 16.09 -26.77 7.70
CA LEU A 338 15.33 -26.46 6.49
C LEU A 338 15.14 -27.73 5.68
N LEU A 339 13.90 -28.24 5.67
CA LEU A 339 13.50 -29.41 4.89
C LEU A 339 12.52 -28.98 3.81
N ALA A 340 12.74 -29.47 2.58
CA ALA A 340 11.84 -29.19 1.47
C ALA A 340 10.41 -29.67 1.82
N GLY A 341 9.41 -28.82 1.53
CA GLY A 341 8.00 -29.09 1.83
C GLY A 341 7.58 -28.88 3.29
N LYS A 342 8.50 -28.51 4.19
CA LYS A 342 8.20 -28.23 5.61
C LYS A 342 8.46 -26.77 5.98
N PRO A 343 7.65 -26.18 6.87
CA PRO A 343 7.94 -24.85 7.41
C PRO A 343 9.27 -24.85 8.15
N GLY A 344 10.16 -23.93 7.77
CA GLY A 344 11.38 -23.60 8.49
C GLY A 344 11.38 -22.12 8.87
N THR A 345 12.09 -21.79 9.94
CA THR A 345 12.25 -20.39 10.38
C THR A 345 13.69 -19.95 10.17
N LEU A 346 13.85 -18.79 9.54
CA LEU A 346 15.12 -18.08 9.38
C LEU A 346 15.07 -16.84 10.26
N THR A 347 16.04 -16.68 11.16
CA THR A 347 16.11 -15.54 12.07
C THR A 347 17.36 -14.73 11.77
N ALA A 348 17.15 -13.50 11.32
CA ALA A 348 18.20 -12.53 11.10
C ALA A 348 18.44 -11.72 12.38
N HIS A 349 19.70 -11.71 12.84
CA HIS A 349 20.15 -10.91 13.97
C HIS A 349 20.91 -9.69 13.46
N PHE A 350 20.33 -8.50 13.61
CA PHE A 350 20.92 -7.23 13.15
C PHE A 350 21.81 -6.54 14.21
N GLY A 351 22.04 -7.18 15.36
CA GLY A 351 22.80 -6.62 16.48
C GLY A 351 22.15 -5.39 17.10
N GLY A 352 22.72 -4.87 18.20
CA GLY A 352 22.26 -3.60 18.80
C GLY A 352 21.03 -3.73 19.70
N THR A 353 20.39 -2.59 19.98
CA THR A 353 19.21 -2.47 20.86
C THR A 353 17.90 -2.67 20.09
N ALA A 354 16.76 -2.61 20.79
CA ALA A 354 15.43 -2.62 20.18
C ALA A 354 15.09 -1.24 19.57
N ASP A 355 15.74 -0.95 18.44
CA ASP A 355 15.65 0.32 17.72
C ASP A 355 15.45 0.12 16.21
N LEU A 356 14.99 -1.07 15.79
CA LEU A 356 14.58 -1.27 14.41
C LEU A 356 13.28 -0.49 14.15
N GLN A 357 13.23 0.13 12.99
CA GLN A 357 12.06 0.84 12.45
C GLN A 357 11.31 -0.10 11.50
N PRO A 358 9.97 0.01 11.40
CA PRO A 358 9.29 -0.64 10.30
C PRO A 358 9.77 -0.03 8.98
N TRP A 359 9.97 -0.89 7.99
CA TRP A 359 10.34 -0.53 6.62
C TRP A 359 9.30 -1.15 5.71
N LEU A 360 8.74 -0.38 4.78
CA LEU A 360 7.70 -0.86 3.86
C LEU A 360 6.49 -1.49 4.59
N GLY A 361 6.12 -0.92 5.75
CA GLY A 361 5.05 -1.41 6.61
C GLY A 361 5.38 -2.63 7.45
N MET A 362 6.56 -3.23 7.31
CA MET A 362 6.96 -4.50 7.93
C MET A 362 8.17 -4.35 8.85
N ILE A 363 8.40 -5.30 9.76
CA ILE A 363 9.62 -5.32 10.58
C ILE A 363 10.85 -5.63 9.72
N GLY A 364 10.66 -6.47 8.70
CA GLY A 364 11.73 -6.82 7.77
C GLY A 364 11.26 -7.62 6.58
N HIS A 365 12.17 -7.81 5.63
CA HIS A 365 11.95 -8.50 4.35
C HIS A 365 12.96 -9.64 4.20
N LEU A 366 12.50 -10.77 3.70
CA LEU A 366 13.33 -11.91 3.33
C LEU A 366 13.16 -12.15 1.84
N ILE A 367 14.28 -12.16 1.13
CA ILE A 367 14.35 -12.55 -0.26
C ILE A 367 15.16 -13.83 -0.34
N ALA A 368 14.67 -14.84 -1.07
CA ALA A 368 15.43 -16.05 -1.34
C ALA A 368 15.32 -16.49 -2.79
N VAL A 369 16.41 -16.97 -3.37
CA VAL A 369 16.46 -17.40 -4.77
C VAL A 369 17.18 -18.74 -4.87
N GLY A 370 16.53 -19.72 -5.49
CA GLY A 370 17.11 -21.05 -5.68
C GLY A 370 16.10 -22.15 -6.02
N PRO A 371 16.48 -23.43 -5.86
CA PRO A 371 17.87 -23.88 -5.76
C PRO A 371 18.69 -23.40 -6.96
N LEU A 372 19.94 -23.01 -6.72
CA LEU A 372 20.84 -22.54 -7.76
C LEU A 372 21.64 -23.69 -8.36
N PRO A 373 21.81 -23.74 -9.69
CA PRO A 373 22.74 -24.68 -10.32
C PRO A 373 24.18 -24.44 -9.83
N ALA A 374 24.96 -25.54 -9.78
CA ALA A 374 26.40 -25.45 -9.57
C ALA A 374 27.08 -24.82 -10.81
N ASP A 375 28.25 -24.22 -10.59
CA ASP A 375 29.16 -23.75 -11.63
C ASP A 375 28.57 -22.78 -12.69
N THR A 376 27.46 -22.12 -12.35
CA THR A 376 26.83 -21.09 -13.18
C THR A 376 27.02 -19.73 -12.51
N PRO A 377 27.41 -18.67 -13.24
CA PRO A 377 27.51 -17.32 -12.69
C PRO A 377 26.21 -16.90 -11.97
N THR A 378 26.33 -16.23 -10.83
CA THR A 378 25.21 -16.02 -9.88
C THR A 378 23.99 -15.38 -10.53
N GLY A 379 24.18 -14.31 -11.31
CA GLY A 379 23.07 -13.63 -11.99
C GLY A 379 22.36 -14.52 -13.02
N ALA A 380 23.11 -15.29 -13.82
CA ALA A 380 22.53 -16.25 -14.76
C ALA A 380 21.80 -17.40 -14.04
N ALA A 381 22.39 -17.91 -12.95
CA ALA A 381 21.82 -18.95 -12.11
C ALA A 381 20.47 -18.48 -11.50
N ALA A 382 20.44 -17.28 -10.94
CA ALA A 382 19.26 -16.66 -10.34
C ALA A 382 18.14 -16.42 -11.36
N ALA A 383 18.47 -16.02 -12.60
CA ALA A 383 17.48 -15.78 -13.66
C ALA A 383 16.69 -17.06 -14.01
N THR A 384 17.38 -18.20 -13.97
CA THR A 384 16.79 -19.52 -14.25
C THR A 384 16.30 -20.26 -12.99
N ALA A 385 16.56 -19.74 -11.79
CA ALA A 385 16.17 -20.39 -10.55
C ALA A 385 14.65 -20.67 -10.53
N PRO A 386 14.21 -21.85 -10.11
CA PRO A 386 12.78 -22.18 -10.14
C PRO A 386 12.01 -21.39 -9.07
N ILE A 387 12.62 -21.08 -7.93
CA ILE A 387 11.96 -20.41 -6.80
C ILE A 387 12.58 -19.03 -6.56
N TRP A 388 11.70 -18.06 -6.41
CA TRP A 388 11.97 -16.73 -5.88
C TRP A 388 10.98 -16.50 -4.75
N VAL A 389 11.47 -16.04 -3.61
CA VAL A 389 10.70 -15.79 -2.40
C VAL A 389 10.80 -14.32 -2.07
N HIS A 390 9.65 -13.72 -1.77
CA HIS A 390 9.55 -12.45 -1.08
C HIS A 390 8.63 -12.68 0.13
N ALA A 391 9.18 -12.54 1.34
CA ALA A 391 8.46 -12.81 2.57
C ALA A 391 8.73 -11.72 3.59
N HIS A 392 7.79 -11.55 4.52
CA HIS A 392 7.82 -10.43 5.46
C HIS A 392 7.75 -10.92 6.91
N ALA A 393 8.41 -10.16 7.78
CA ALA A 393 8.17 -10.24 9.22
C ALA A 393 7.15 -9.16 9.58
N MET A 394 5.90 -9.56 9.83
CA MET A 394 4.81 -8.64 10.11
C MET A 394 4.93 -8.02 11.51
N PRO A 395 4.61 -6.73 11.69
CA PRO A 395 4.43 -6.16 13.01
C PRO A 395 3.24 -6.82 13.74
N PRO A 396 3.25 -6.83 15.08
CA PRO A 396 2.10 -7.27 15.84
C PRO A 396 0.88 -6.38 15.52
N PRO A 397 -0.35 -6.92 15.53
CA PRO A 397 -1.54 -6.12 15.29
C PRO A 397 -1.61 -4.95 16.27
N PRO A 398 -1.93 -3.73 15.79
CA PRO A 398 -2.06 -2.57 16.66
C PRO A 398 -3.22 -2.78 17.65
N ALA A 399 -3.11 -2.18 18.83
CA ALA A 399 -4.21 -2.15 19.79
C ALA A 399 -5.44 -1.45 19.16
N PRO A 400 -6.67 -1.86 19.50
CA PRO A 400 -7.88 -1.21 18.98
C PRO A 400 -7.84 0.31 19.20
N GLY A 401 -7.97 1.08 18.12
CA GLY A 401 -7.93 2.55 18.16
C GLY A 401 -6.54 3.18 18.10
N SER A 402 -5.46 2.38 18.03
CA SER A 402 -4.10 2.87 17.77
C SER A 402 -3.74 2.75 16.30
N GLN A 403 -2.85 3.63 15.82
CA GLN A 403 -2.20 3.49 14.53
C GLN A 403 -0.95 2.61 14.69
N PRO A 404 -0.63 1.73 13.73
CA PRO A 404 0.66 1.05 13.73
C PRO A 404 1.79 2.10 13.65
N PRO A 405 2.95 1.85 14.28
CA PRO A 405 4.13 2.69 14.11
C PRO A 405 4.50 2.79 12.63
N ASP A 406 4.77 4.00 12.14
CA ASP A 406 5.40 4.21 10.84
C ASP A 406 6.92 4.19 10.97
N GLU A 407 7.63 4.30 9.85
CA GLU A 407 9.09 4.24 9.80
C GLU A 407 9.78 5.33 10.66
N SER A 408 9.07 6.36 11.14
CA SER A 408 9.65 7.34 12.07
C SER A 408 9.90 6.80 13.48
N VAL A 409 9.35 5.62 13.80
CA VAL A 409 9.33 5.07 15.16
C VAL A 409 10.21 3.83 15.26
N ALA A 410 11.32 3.96 16.00
CA ALA A 410 12.22 2.86 16.35
C ALA A 410 11.68 2.10 17.57
N VAL A 411 11.16 0.89 17.37
CA VAL A 411 10.44 0.14 18.43
C VAL A 411 10.67 -1.37 18.41
N TYR A 412 11.22 -1.92 17.33
CA TYR A 412 11.36 -3.36 17.18
C TYR A 412 12.74 -3.87 17.61
N GLY A 413 12.75 -5.10 18.15
CA GLY A 413 13.96 -5.80 18.57
C GLY A 413 14.91 -6.11 17.41
N PRO A 414 16.20 -6.43 17.69
CA PRO A 414 17.21 -6.66 16.66
C PRO A 414 17.07 -8.01 15.93
N ASP A 415 16.21 -8.91 16.43
CA ASP A 415 15.95 -10.24 15.87
C ASP A 415 14.67 -10.22 15.03
N VAL A 416 14.80 -10.59 13.76
CA VAL A 416 13.69 -10.62 12.81
C VAL A 416 13.54 -12.04 12.26
N ALA A 417 12.41 -12.67 12.55
CA ALA A 417 12.14 -14.05 12.18
C ALA A 417 11.18 -14.15 10.99
N PHE A 418 11.52 -15.01 10.04
CA PHE A 418 10.76 -15.28 8.83
C PHE A 418 10.46 -16.77 8.76
N THR A 419 9.20 -17.14 8.58
CA THR A 419 8.81 -18.54 8.39
C THR A 419 8.45 -18.77 6.94
N HIS A 420 9.09 -19.74 6.30
CA HIS A 420 8.86 -20.10 4.91
C HIS A 420 8.95 -21.61 4.70
N THR A 421 8.22 -22.11 3.71
CA THR A 421 8.26 -23.51 3.27
C THR A 421 8.92 -23.58 1.90
N PHE A 422 10.20 -23.92 1.85
CA PHE A 422 10.91 -24.12 0.58
C PHE A 422 10.38 -25.38 -0.11
N PRO A 423 9.90 -25.30 -1.37
CA PRO A 423 9.30 -26.46 -2.03
C PRO A 423 10.33 -27.45 -2.59
N LEU A 424 11.56 -27.00 -2.81
CA LEU A 424 12.62 -27.80 -3.45
C LEU A 424 13.89 -27.82 -2.57
N PRO A 425 14.60 -28.95 -2.51
CA PRO A 425 15.91 -29.00 -1.86
C PRO A 425 17.00 -28.34 -2.72
N GLY A 426 18.11 -27.98 -2.08
CA GLY A 426 19.31 -27.44 -2.70
C GLY A 426 19.75 -26.11 -2.09
N ARG A 427 20.70 -25.47 -2.77
CA ARG A 427 21.36 -24.23 -2.32
C ARG A 427 20.56 -23.00 -2.71
N TYR A 428 20.22 -22.16 -1.74
CA TYR A 428 19.54 -20.89 -1.94
C TYR A 428 20.44 -19.73 -1.51
N LEU A 429 20.41 -18.64 -2.25
CA LEU A 429 20.87 -17.33 -1.75
C LEU A 429 19.72 -16.67 -1.03
N VAL A 430 20.02 -16.03 0.09
CA VAL A 430 19.05 -15.38 0.98
C VAL A 430 19.55 -14.01 1.38
N TRP A 431 18.65 -13.03 1.42
CA TRP A 431 18.91 -11.70 1.94
C TRP A 431 17.79 -11.33 2.92
N ALA A 432 18.15 -11.13 4.19
CA ALA A 432 17.24 -10.57 5.18
C ALA A 432 17.50 -9.08 5.35
N GLN A 433 16.45 -8.27 5.37
CA GLN A 433 16.52 -6.83 5.46
C GLN A 433 15.66 -6.29 6.59
N ALA A 434 16.17 -5.23 7.22
CA ALA A 434 15.45 -4.44 8.22
C ALA A 434 15.97 -3.00 8.16
N GLU A 435 15.26 -2.07 8.78
CA GLU A 435 15.68 -0.67 8.85
C GLU A 435 16.12 -0.26 10.25
N ARG A 436 17.21 0.52 10.29
CA ARG A 436 17.68 1.21 11.49
C ARG A 436 18.24 2.58 11.14
N GLY A 437 17.72 3.62 11.79
CA GLY A 437 18.15 5.00 11.58
C GLY A 437 18.08 5.41 10.11
N TYR A 438 16.98 5.07 9.43
CA TYR A 438 16.74 5.29 8.01
C TYR A 438 17.78 4.64 7.08
N ALA A 439 18.45 3.60 7.53
CA ALA A 439 19.37 2.79 6.72
C ALA A 439 18.85 1.36 6.62
N VAL A 440 18.71 0.89 5.39
CA VAL A 440 18.38 -0.51 5.12
C VAL A 440 19.61 -1.37 5.38
N LEU A 441 19.51 -2.22 6.39
CA LEU A 441 20.49 -3.24 6.71
C LEU A 441 20.17 -4.49 5.90
N THR A 442 21.18 -5.11 5.28
CA THR A 442 20.99 -6.36 4.51
C THR A 442 21.96 -7.42 5.00
N VAL A 443 21.45 -8.55 5.49
CA VAL A 443 22.21 -9.73 5.88
C VAL A 443 22.14 -10.76 4.74
N PRO A 444 23.20 -10.91 3.93
CA PRO A 444 23.27 -11.97 2.94
C PRO A 444 23.64 -13.30 3.61
N ALA A 445 23.08 -14.40 3.11
CA ALA A 445 23.43 -15.75 3.52
C ALA A 445 23.23 -16.74 2.36
N THR A 446 23.88 -17.88 2.48
CA THR A 446 23.59 -19.06 1.65
C THR A 446 23.04 -20.13 2.57
N VAL A 447 21.88 -20.70 2.23
CA VAL A 447 21.26 -21.77 3.01
C VAL A 447 21.11 -23.02 2.15
N GLU A 448 21.28 -24.18 2.78
CA GLU A 448 21.03 -25.49 2.17
C GLU A 448 19.70 -26.04 2.68
N VAL A 449 18.80 -26.34 1.75
CA VAL A 449 17.51 -26.99 2.03
C VAL A 449 17.66 -28.47 1.72
N THR A 450 17.44 -29.34 2.71
CA THR A 450 17.59 -30.78 2.52
C THR A 450 16.30 -31.41 2.01
N ALA A 451 16.43 -32.52 1.27
CA ALA A 451 15.27 -33.27 0.81
C ALA A 451 14.61 -34.00 1.98
N GLU A 452 13.28 -34.13 1.95
CA GLU A 452 12.60 -35.00 2.90
C GLU A 452 12.94 -36.47 2.58
N GLY A 453 13.72 -37.12 3.45
CA GLY A 453 13.97 -38.56 3.38
C GLY A 453 15.26 -38.98 2.68
N THR A 454 16.41 -38.41 3.02
CA THR A 454 17.69 -39.11 2.88
C THR A 454 18.38 -39.13 4.24
N PRO A 455 18.73 -40.32 4.79
CA PRO A 455 19.31 -40.45 6.13
C PRO A 455 20.64 -39.72 6.30
#